data_AF-A4S4D0-F1
#
_entry.id   AF-A4S4D0-F1
#
_cell.length_a   1.000
_cell.length_b   1.000
_cell.length_c   1.000
_cell.angle_alpha   90.00
_cell.angle_beta   90.00
_cell.angle_gamma   90.00
#
_symmetry.space_group_name_H-M   'P 1'
#
loop_
_entity.id
_entity.type
_entity.pdbx_description
1 polymer ?
#
loop_
_entity_poly.entity_id
_entity_poly.type
_entity_poly.pdbx_seq_one_letter_code
_entity_poly.pdbx_strand_id
1 'polypeptide(L)'
;MPRVIAAGVRARVRTPAPASIHSARRARASSGALLNAQPRHSARSVRRPSACRASARRRDEAKAQNALDAAVDVDNLGYTEPWAVELVTFWREYAGARDRVVRALVDVGETHREMRDPAQIAIAGDRLRRLLPDIDVCAVFERDPGVLKIEFVAASKRVLELQDVLCSSDMCRDVTGLIERHPQLLLVDDIHAHIERAVAKLASLEPNCDARAVVDEFPELIYRIHSYDYVESLPISIQNMLLDSASEDDTRLEDYERMWDEREAADRERDDFFADDASEWMVDGFWEGPTAD
;
A
#
# COMPACT_ATOMS: atom_id res chain seq x y z
N MET A 1 -10.15 -36.57 -34.26
CA MET A 1 -8.76 -36.17 -34.59
C MET A 1 -8.77 -34.88 -35.40
N PRO A 2 -8.74 -33.69 -34.76
CA PRO A 2 -8.32 -32.46 -35.41
C PRO A 2 -6.89 -32.09 -35.01
N ARG A 3 -6.22 -31.46 -35.97
CA ARG A 3 -4.78 -31.21 -36.04
C ARG A 3 -4.32 -30.11 -35.08
N VAL A 4 -3.20 -30.40 -34.44
CA VAL A 4 -2.30 -29.49 -33.73
C VAL A 4 -1.77 -28.44 -34.70
N ILE A 5 -1.97 -27.15 -34.39
CA ILE A 5 -1.20 -26.04 -34.96
C ILE A 5 -0.43 -25.42 -33.81
N ALA A 6 0.85 -25.75 -33.73
CA ALA A 6 1.83 -25.10 -32.89
C ALA A 6 2.32 -23.83 -33.59
N ALA A 7 2.07 -22.67 -33.00
CA ALA A 7 2.73 -21.42 -33.36
C ALA A 7 3.59 -20.98 -32.17
N GLY A 8 4.88 -21.32 -32.25
CA GLY A 8 5.89 -20.85 -31.31
C GLY A 8 6.20 -19.38 -31.55
N VAL A 9 5.99 -18.55 -30.54
CA VAL A 9 6.50 -17.18 -30.51
C VAL A 9 7.58 -17.13 -29.43
N ARG A 10 8.84 -17.17 -29.86
CA ARG A 10 10.02 -16.91 -29.03
C ARG A 10 10.06 -15.41 -28.70
N ALA A 11 9.57 -15.03 -27.51
CA ALA A 11 9.82 -13.71 -26.97
C ALA A 11 11.29 -13.59 -26.51
N ARG A 12 12.05 -12.73 -27.17
CA ARG A 12 13.43 -12.41 -26.78
C ARG A 12 13.43 -11.53 -25.54
N VAL A 13 13.97 -12.06 -24.46
CA VAL A 13 14.36 -11.35 -23.24
C VAL A 13 15.32 -10.20 -23.62
N ARG A 14 14.94 -8.96 -23.29
CA ARG A 14 15.84 -7.80 -23.30
C ARG A 14 16.22 -7.49 -21.85
N THR A 15 17.41 -7.92 -21.45
CA THR A 15 18.10 -7.47 -20.24
C THR A 15 18.72 -6.10 -20.46
N PRO A 16 18.53 -5.10 -19.58
CA PRO A 16 19.35 -3.90 -19.56
C PRO A 16 20.66 -4.14 -18.80
N ALA A 17 21.79 -3.78 -19.43
CA ALA A 17 23.13 -3.84 -18.87
C ALA A 17 23.41 -2.64 -17.93
N PRO A 18 24.32 -2.79 -16.93
CA PRO A 18 24.60 -1.76 -15.94
C PRO A 18 25.49 -0.63 -16.50
N ALA A 19 25.15 0.61 -16.14
CA ALA A 19 25.96 1.79 -16.45
C ALA A 19 27.20 1.85 -15.54
N SER A 20 28.35 1.62 -16.15
CA SER A 20 29.69 1.86 -15.60
C SER A 20 30.03 3.36 -15.70
N ILE A 21 30.32 4.01 -14.56
CA ILE A 21 30.93 5.34 -14.54
C ILE A 21 32.18 5.28 -13.66
N HIS A 22 33.32 5.01 -14.28
CA HIS A 22 34.62 5.40 -13.77
C HIS A 22 35.46 5.96 -14.92
N SER A 23 35.77 7.26 -14.86
CA SER A 23 37.13 7.72 -14.54
C SER A 23 37.42 9.15 -15.03
N ALA A 24 38.21 9.84 -14.20
CA ALA A 24 39.38 10.63 -14.58
C ALA A 24 39.33 12.17 -14.44
N ARG A 25 40.33 12.61 -13.65
CA ARG A 25 41.22 13.77 -13.84
C ARG A 25 40.73 15.16 -13.38
N ARG A 26 41.41 15.70 -12.36
CA ARG A 26 42.62 16.52 -12.59
C ARG A 26 43.37 16.83 -11.30
N ALA A 27 44.60 16.33 -11.24
CA ALA A 27 45.68 16.95 -10.50
C ALA A 27 46.15 18.22 -11.25
N ARG A 28 46.46 19.29 -10.51
CA ARG A 28 47.39 20.34 -10.93
C ARG A 28 48.26 20.73 -9.75
N ALA A 29 49.55 20.62 -9.98
CA ALA A 29 50.65 21.02 -9.13
C ALA A 29 51.04 22.49 -9.37
N SER A 30 52.00 22.93 -8.57
CA SER A 30 52.91 24.09 -8.67
C SER A 30 52.59 25.22 -7.69
N SER A 31 53.54 25.93 -7.08
CA SER A 31 54.98 25.75 -6.81
C SER A 31 55.42 27.01 -6.05
N GLY A 32 56.43 26.89 -5.18
CA GLY A 32 57.18 28.01 -4.60
C GLY A 32 57.02 28.11 -3.07
N ALA A 33 58.04 28.19 -2.24
CA ALA A 33 59.45 28.47 -2.50
C ALA A 33 60.35 28.00 -1.33
N LEU A 34 61.49 27.42 -1.71
CA LEU A 34 62.86 27.67 -1.25
C LEU A 34 63.26 27.52 0.24
N LEU A 35 64.13 26.52 0.44
CA LEU A 35 65.47 26.58 1.07
C LEU A 35 65.62 27.26 2.44
N ASN A 36 65.97 26.48 3.48
CA ASN A 36 67.35 26.55 4.02
C ASN A 36 67.69 25.50 5.08
N ALA A 37 68.93 25.00 4.94
CA ALA A 37 69.89 24.60 5.97
C ALA A 37 69.56 23.46 6.96
N GLN A 38 70.25 22.34 6.74
CA GLN A 38 70.73 21.48 7.85
C GLN A 38 71.74 22.26 8.72
N PRO A 39 71.90 21.86 9.99
CA PRO A 39 73.18 21.23 10.32
C PRO A 39 73.02 19.94 11.14
N ARG A 40 73.93 19.01 10.84
CA ARG A 40 74.25 17.83 11.65
C ARG A 40 74.81 18.29 13.00
N HIS A 41 74.27 17.79 14.11
CA HIS A 41 75.06 17.55 15.31
C HIS A 41 74.58 16.30 16.05
N SER A 42 75.53 15.38 16.20
CA SER A 42 75.51 14.25 17.12
C SER A 42 75.35 14.73 18.56
N ALA A 43 74.38 14.20 19.30
CA ALA A 43 74.47 14.11 20.75
C ALA A 43 73.48 13.08 21.33
N ARG A 44 74.06 12.01 21.87
CA ARG A 44 73.73 11.44 23.18
C ARG A 44 72.29 10.97 23.42
N SER A 45 72.15 9.64 23.31
CA SER A 45 71.18 8.83 24.06
C SER A 45 71.14 9.26 25.54
N VAL A 46 70.01 9.81 25.95
CA VAL A 46 69.63 9.97 27.36
C VAL A 46 68.29 9.26 27.52
N ARG A 47 68.33 8.07 28.14
CA ARG A 47 67.15 7.37 28.66
C ARG A 47 66.40 8.33 29.60
N ARG A 48 65.17 8.70 29.23
CA ARG A 48 64.18 9.30 30.14
C ARG A 48 63.13 8.27 30.56
N PRO A 49 62.55 8.41 31.76
CA PRO A 49 61.88 7.32 32.46
C PRO A 49 60.49 7.00 31.91
N SER A 50 60.09 5.75 32.15
CA SER A 50 58.90 5.00 31.72
C SER A 50 57.53 5.52 32.18
N ALA A 51 57.38 6.80 32.52
CA ALA A 51 56.10 7.35 33.00
C ALA A 51 55.09 7.70 31.88
N CYS A 52 55.52 7.84 30.62
CA CYS A 52 54.64 8.27 29.52
C CYS A 52 53.80 7.13 28.89
N ARG A 53 54.10 5.85 29.18
CA ARG A 53 53.37 4.72 28.57
C ARG A 53 51.99 4.50 29.18
N ALA A 54 51.79 4.81 30.46
CA ALA A 54 50.49 4.67 31.10
C ALA A 54 49.49 5.74 30.64
N SER A 55 49.97 6.98 30.42
CA SER A 55 49.15 8.09 29.95
C SER A 55 48.81 8.00 28.45
N ALA A 56 49.73 7.46 27.64
CA ALA A 56 49.46 7.15 26.23
C ALA A 56 48.45 6.03 26.10
N ARG A 57 48.61 4.91 26.83
CA ARG A 57 47.64 3.81 26.85
C ARG A 57 46.26 4.24 27.31
N ARG A 58 46.14 5.07 28.36
CA ARG A 58 44.83 5.59 28.80
C ARG A 58 44.18 6.52 27.78
N ARG A 59 44.96 7.30 27.03
CA ARG A 59 44.42 8.14 25.93
C ARG A 59 44.04 7.31 24.73
N ASP A 60 44.78 6.26 24.42
CA ASP A 60 44.47 5.33 23.33
C ASP A 60 43.26 4.45 23.68
N GLU A 61 43.12 4.03 24.94
CA GLU A 61 41.93 3.35 25.49
C GLU A 61 40.72 4.29 25.50
N ALA A 62 40.84 5.53 25.98
CA ALA A 62 39.75 6.51 25.95
C ALA A 62 39.39 6.96 24.53
N LYS A 63 40.35 6.98 23.59
CA LYS A 63 40.12 7.28 22.18
C LYS A 63 39.55 6.08 21.43
N ALA A 64 39.89 4.85 21.82
CA ALA A 64 39.26 3.63 21.34
C ALA A 64 37.83 3.49 21.89
N GLN A 65 37.60 3.88 23.15
CA GLN A 65 36.27 3.93 23.76
C GLN A 65 35.41 5.02 23.09
N ASN A 66 35.93 6.25 22.95
CA ASN A 66 35.25 7.30 22.19
C ASN A 66 35.07 6.97 20.70
N ALA A 67 35.94 6.15 20.09
CA ALA A 67 35.75 5.70 18.71
C ALA A 67 34.75 4.55 18.59
N LEU A 68 34.58 3.73 19.64
CA LEU A 68 33.47 2.78 19.76
C LEU A 68 32.15 3.53 19.99
N ASP A 69 32.13 4.52 20.89
CA ASP A 69 30.95 5.32 21.21
C ASP A 69 30.55 6.25 20.04
N ALA A 70 31.53 6.80 19.31
CA ALA A 70 31.28 7.59 18.09
C ALA A 70 30.98 6.75 16.84
N ALA A 71 31.19 5.43 16.88
CA ALA A 71 30.74 4.51 15.82
C ALA A 71 29.27 4.10 16.00
N VAL A 72 28.65 4.44 17.13
CA VAL A 72 27.24 4.20 17.43
C VAL A 72 26.51 5.54 17.63
N ASP A 73 26.83 6.55 16.81
CA ASP A 73 25.84 7.61 16.49
C ASP A 73 24.79 7.02 15.52
N VAL A 74 24.20 5.88 15.91
CA VAL A 74 22.95 5.45 15.33
C VAL A 74 21.95 6.46 15.85
N ASP A 75 21.40 7.27 14.95
CA ASP A 75 20.30 8.18 15.29
C ASP A 75 19.15 7.33 15.83
N ASN A 76 19.10 7.15 17.14
CA ASN A 76 18.14 6.33 17.85
C ASN A 76 16.80 7.05 17.99
N LEU A 77 16.57 8.11 17.20
CA LEU A 77 15.31 8.85 17.13
C LEU A 77 14.86 9.46 18.46
N GLY A 78 15.79 9.58 19.42
CA GLY A 78 15.54 10.08 20.77
C GLY A 78 15.26 9.00 21.82
N TYR A 79 15.21 7.72 21.46
CA TYR A 79 15.01 6.63 22.42
C TYR A 79 16.30 6.29 23.16
N THR A 80 16.19 6.13 24.49
CA THR A 80 17.31 5.75 25.37
C THR A 80 17.16 4.34 25.94
N GLU A 81 15.98 3.74 25.82
CA GLU A 81 15.72 2.41 26.37
C GLU A 81 16.40 1.34 25.50
N PRO A 82 17.13 0.37 26.08
CA PRO A 82 17.91 -0.60 25.31
C PRO A 82 17.08 -1.39 24.29
N TRP A 83 15.87 -1.80 24.66
CA TRP A 83 14.98 -2.54 23.76
C TRP A 83 14.46 -1.66 22.60
N ALA A 84 14.23 -0.36 22.84
CA ALA A 84 13.76 0.55 21.81
C ALA A 84 14.89 0.88 20.82
N VAL A 85 16.11 1.08 21.31
CA VAL A 85 17.30 1.24 20.47
C VAL A 85 17.53 0.02 19.58
N GLU A 86 17.43 -1.18 20.15
CA GLU A 86 17.55 -2.44 19.42
C GLU A 86 16.45 -2.56 18.33
N LEU A 87 15.20 -2.23 18.64
CA LEU A 87 14.12 -2.21 17.64
C LEU A 87 14.36 -1.19 16.52
N VAL A 88 14.86 0.00 16.83
CA VAL A 88 15.18 1.02 15.81
C VAL A 88 16.21 0.48 14.81
N THR A 89 17.27 -0.16 15.32
CA THR A 89 18.29 -0.78 14.48
C THR A 89 17.71 -1.92 13.65
N PHE A 90 16.90 -2.78 14.28
CA PHE A 90 16.25 -3.91 13.62
C PHE A 90 15.34 -3.47 12.48
N TRP A 91 14.44 -2.51 12.68
CA TRP A 91 13.48 -2.11 11.64
C TRP A 91 14.14 -1.44 10.43
N ARG A 92 15.23 -0.71 10.66
CA ARG A 92 16.05 -0.13 9.59
C ARG A 92 16.73 -1.22 8.77
N GLU A 93 17.25 -2.26 9.40
CA GLU A 93 17.96 -3.35 8.72
C GLU A 93 17.00 -4.36 8.06
N TYR A 94 15.93 -4.75 8.76
CA TYR A 94 15.00 -5.80 8.34
C TYR A 94 14.02 -5.38 7.24
N ALA A 95 13.56 -4.13 7.28
CA ALA A 95 12.54 -3.62 6.36
C ALA A 95 12.98 -2.38 5.58
N GLY A 96 14.16 -1.81 5.87
CA GLY A 96 14.55 -0.52 5.28
C GLY A 96 13.58 0.61 5.67
N ALA A 97 12.94 0.50 6.83
CA ALA A 97 11.85 1.38 7.23
C ALA A 97 12.35 2.82 7.44
N ARG A 98 11.53 3.79 7.04
CA ARG A 98 11.78 5.22 7.26
C ARG A 98 11.58 5.58 8.73
N ASP A 99 12.30 6.57 9.23
CA ASP A 99 12.26 6.98 10.64
C ASP A 99 10.85 7.23 11.20
N ARG A 100 9.93 7.77 10.40
CA ARG A 100 8.52 7.95 10.82
C ARG A 100 7.84 6.61 11.15
N VAL A 101 8.04 5.61 10.30
CA VAL A 101 7.46 4.27 10.46
C VAL A 101 8.13 3.55 11.62
N VAL A 102 9.46 3.70 11.75
CA VAL A 102 10.21 3.14 12.88
C VAL A 102 9.70 3.69 14.21
N ARG A 103 9.48 5.01 14.35
CA ARG A 103 8.87 5.58 15.56
C ARG A 103 7.51 4.96 15.86
N ALA A 104 6.62 4.90 14.87
CA ALA A 104 5.30 4.30 15.05
C ALA A 104 5.37 2.84 15.53
N LEU A 105 6.28 2.04 14.96
CA LEU A 105 6.47 0.65 15.37
C LEU A 105 7.09 0.50 16.77
N VAL A 106 7.98 1.41 17.17
CA VAL A 106 8.52 1.45 18.55
C VAL A 106 7.42 1.82 19.54
N ASP A 107 6.56 2.79 19.20
CA ASP A 107 5.41 3.20 20.02
C ASP A 107 4.40 2.04 20.17
N VAL A 108 4.20 1.22 19.13
CA VAL A 108 3.43 -0.04 19.23
C VAL A 108 4.10 -1.02 20.20
N GLY A 109 5.43 -1.08 20.24
CA GLY A 109 6.19 -1.86 21.23
C GLY A 109 6.01 -1.39 22.67
N GLU A 110 5.73 -0.10 22.90
CA GLU A 110 5.43 0.41 24.24
C GLU A 110 4.14 -0.20 24.78
N THR A 111 3.09 -0.24 23.95
CA THR A 111 1.76 -0.76 24.29
C THR A 111 1.70 -2.29 24.28
N HIS A 112 2.39 -2.93 23.32
CA HIS A 112 2.40 -4.39 23.14
C HIS A 112 3.78 -4.96 23.40
N ARG A 113 3.96 -5.60 24.57
CA ARG A 113 5.24 -6.20 24.98
C ARG A 113 5.78 -7.24 24.00
N GLU A 114 4.90 -7.94 23.31
CA GLU A 114 5.26 -8.96 22.31
C GLU A 114 5.99 -8.35 21.09
N MET A 115 5.73 -7.08 20.79
CA MET A 115 6.40 -6.30 19.73
C MET A 115 7.76 -5.74 20.17
N ARG A 116 8.29 -6.15 21.33
CA ARG A 116 9.62 -5.73 21.80
C ARG A 116 10.74 -6.68 21.40
N ASP A 117 10.41 -7.89 20.94
CA ASP A 117 11.39 -8.92 20.60
C ASP A 117 11.64 -8.95 19.08
N PRO A 118 12.81 -8.47 18.59
CA PRO A 118 13.13 -8.45 17.17
C PRO A 118 13.11 -9.84 16.53
N ALA A 119 13.48 -10.89 17.27
CA ALA A 119 13.55 -12.24 16.73
C ALA A 119 12.15 -12.79 16.44
N GLN A 120 11.18 -12.53 17.31
CA GLN A 120 9.78 -12.93 17.09
C GLN A 120 9.17 -12.19 15.90
N ILE A 121 9.44 -10.88 15.80
CA ILE A 121 8.98 -10.06 14.68
C ILE A 121 9.57 -10.57 13.37
N ALA A 122 10.87 -10.89 13.32
CA ALA A 122 11.50 -11.43 12.12
C ALA A 122 10.87 -12.76 11.69
N ILE A 123 10.62 -13.68 12.65
CA ILE A 123 9.98 -14.96 12.36
C ILE A 123 8.56 -14.76 11.80
N ALA A 124 7.76 -13.90 12.44
CA ALA A 124 6.40 -13.63 12.01
C ALA A 124 6.37 -12.88 10.66
N GLY A 125 7.24 -11.89 10.47
CA GLY A 125 7.40 -11.15 9.22
C GLY A 125 7.84 -12.05 8.06
N ASP A 126 8.76 -12.98 8.29
CA ASP A 126 9.18 -13.94 7.28
C ASP A 126 8.07 -14.95 6.94
N ARG A 127 7.24 -15.33 7.91
CA ARG A 127 6.02 -16.12 7.65
C ARG A 127 5.03 -15.34 6.80
N LEU A 128 4.81 -14.06 7.09
CA LEU A 128 3.95 -13.19 6.29
C LEU A 128 4.46 -13.05 4.87
N ARG A 129 5.76 -12.79 4.66
CA ARG A 129 6.38 -12.72 3.33
C ARG A 129 6.32 -14.05 2.57
N ARG A 130 6.27 -15.19 3.26
CA ARG A 130 6.05 -16.51 2.63
C ARG A 130 4.59 -16.73 2.23
N LEU A 131 3.64 -16.17 2.98
CA LEU A 131 2.21 -16.21 2.65
C LEU A 131 1.91 -15.25 1.49
N LEU A 132 2.42 -14.03 1.57
CA LEU A 132 2.15 -12.92 0.66
C LEU A 132 3.49 -12.22 0.33
N PRO A 133 4.11 -12.52 -0.82
CA PRO A 133 5.46 -12.05 -1.16
C PRO A 133 5.64 -10.54 -1.19
N ASP A 134 4.59 -9.80 -1.56
CA ASP A 134 4.64 -8.35 -1.78
C ASP A 134 4.11 -7.54 -0.58
N ILE A 135 3.88 -8.19 0.56
CA ILE A 135 3.26 -7.55 1.73
C ILE A 135 4.18 -6.54 2.43
N ASP A 136 3.65 -5.34 2.73
CA ASP A 136 4.28 -4.41 3.65
C ASP A 136 4.10 -4.87 5.11
N VAL A 137 5.09 -5.63 5.57
CA VAL A 137 5.19 -6.14 6.93
C VAL A 137 5.14 -5.01 7.98
N CYS A 138 5.68 -3.82 7.69
CA CYS A 138 5.63 -2.69 8.63
C CYS A 138 4.20 -2.20 8.81
N ALA A 139 3.47 -2.01 7.70
CA ALA A 139 2.08 -1.56 7.74
C ALA A 139 1.17 -2.56 8.49
N VAL A 140 1.41 -3.85 8.31
CA VAL A 140 0.67 -4.92 9.00
C VAL A 140 0.88 -4.85 10.51
N PHE A 141 2.13 -4.81 10.97
CA PHE A 141 2.44 -4.80 12.40
C PHE A 141 2.09 -3.48 13.09
N GLU A 142 2.17 -2.35 12.38
CA GLU A 142 1.72 -1.06 12.90
C GLU A 142 0.20 -1.08 13.20
N ARG A 143 -0.58 -1.76 12.37
CA ARG A 143 -2.05 -1.81 12.48
C ARG A 143 -2.54 -2.87 13.44
N ASP A 144 -1.96 -4.07 13.39
CA ASP A 144 -2.36 -5.17 14.27
C ASP A 144 -1.14 -5.99 14.75
N PRO A 145 -0.68 -5.74 15.98
CA PRO A 145 0.40 -6.51 16.57
C PRO A 145 0.00 -7.96 16.91
N GLY A 146 -1.31 -8.27 16.93
CA GLY A 146 -1.82 -9.63 17.13
C GLY A 146 -1.38 -10.61 16.06
N VAL A 147 -0.98 -10.12 14.87
CA VAL A 147 -0.46 -10.91 13.77
C VAL A 147 0.83 -11.66 14.12
N LEU A 148 1.55 -11.25 15.18
CA LEU A 148 2.68 -12.02 15.70
C LEU A 148 2.33 -13.49 16.00
N LYS A 149 1.07 -13.75 16.39
CA LYS A 149 0.57 -15.09 16.78
C LYS A 149 -0.01 -15.89 15.62
N ILE A 150 0.26 -15.46 14.39
CA ILE A 150 -0.32 -16.09 13.21
C ILE A 150 0.18 -17.53 13.02
N GLU A 151 -0.77 -18.45 12.93
CA GLU A 151 -0.52 -19.83 12.53
C GLU A 151 -0.53 -19.93 11.00
N PHE A 152 0.61 -20.27 10.41
CA PHE A 152 0.82 -20.22 8.95
C PHE A 152 -0.24 -21.03 8.19
N VAL A 153 -0.59 -22.22 8.66
CA VAL A 153 -1.57 -23.09 8.00
C VAL A 153 -2.97 -22.49 8.04
N ALA A 154 -3.40 -21.98 9.21
CA ALA A 154 -4.72 -21.34 9.33
C ALA A 154 -4.80 -20.07 8.48
N ALA A 155 -3.76 -19.24 8.50
CA ALA A 155 -3.67 -18.04 7.68
C ALA A 155 -3.69 -18.35 6.18
N SER A 156 -2.98 -19.39 5.73
CA SER A 156 -2.99 -19.79 4.33
C SER A 156 -4.38 -20.19 3.83
N LYS A 157 -5.15 -20.91 4.66
CA LYS A 157 -6.55 -21.24 4.34
C LYS A 157 -7.41 -19.99 4.23
N ARG A 158 -7.28 -19.05 5.19
CA ARG A 158 -8.02 -17.78 5.20
C ARG A 158 -7.72 -16.92 3.98
N VAL A 159 -6.46 -16.87 3.54
CA VAL A 159 -6.07 -16.17 2.30
C VAL A 159 -6.75 -16.80 1.09
N LEU A 160 -6.81 -18.13 1.00
CA LEU A 160 -7.48 -18.82 -0.09
C LEU A 160 -9.00 -18.63 -0.05
N GLU A 161 -9.61 -18.67 1.13
CA GLU A 161 -11.04 -18.38 1.32
C GLU A 161 -11.37 -16.93 0.92
N LEU A 162 -10.52 -15.98 1.29
CA LEU A 162 -10.65 -14.59 0.85
C LEU A 162 -10.51 -14.43 -0.65
N GLN A 163 -9.56 -15.14 -1.26
CA GLN A 163 -9.44 -15.15 -2.71
C GLN A 163 -10.69 -15.74 -3.36
N ASP A 164 -11.23 -16.84 -2.84
CA ASP A 164 -12.43 -17.48 -3.39
C ASP A 164 -13.66 -16.55 -3.33
N VAL A 165 -13.86 -15.86 -2.21
CA VAL A 165 -14.98 -14.89 -2.08
C VAL A 165 -14.77 -13.66 -2.97
N LEU A 166 -13.55 -13.13 -3.03
CA LEU A 166 -13.27 -11.85 -3.70
C LEU A 166 -12.90 -12.01 -5.18
N CYS A 167 -12.77 -13.24 -5.67
CA CYS A 167 -12.68 -13.54 -7.08
C CYS A 167 -14.11 -13.54 -7.66
N SER A 168 -14.50 -12.44 -8.29
CA SER A 168 -15.64 -12.49 -9.21
C SER A 168 -15.24 -13.28 -10.46
N SER A 169 -16.22 -13.79 -11.21
CA SER A 169 -16.00 -14.61 -12.43
C SER A 169 -15.04 -13.99 -13.44
N ASP A 170 -14.90 -12.66 -13.40
CA ASP A 170 -14.18 -11.88 -14.39
C ASP A 170 -12.89 -11.25 -13.83
N MET A 171 -12.71 -11.17 -12.50
CA MET A 171 -11.54 -10.52 -11.88
C MET A 171 -11.12 -11.17 -10.56
N CYS A 172 -9.90 -11.74 -10.53
CA CYS A 172 -9.23 -12.08 -9.27
C CYS A 172 -8.66 -10.80 -8.64
N ARG A 173 -9.22 -10.37 -7.50
CA ARG A 173 -8.67 -9.24 -6.74
C ARG A 173 -7.44 -9.66 -5.93
N ASP A 174 -6.40 -8.82 -5.95
CA ASP A 174 -5.26 -9.02 -5.07
C ASP A 174 -5.67 -8.72 -3.62
N VAL A 175 -5.62 -9.77 -2.79
CA VAL A 175 -5.95 -9.72 -1.36
C VAL A 175 -4.83 -9.10 -0.52
N THR A 176 -3.62 -8.94 -1.07
CA THR A 176 -2.46 -8.42 -0.34
C THR A 176 -2.73 -7.01 0.20
N GLY A 177 -3.17 -6.09 -0.67
CA GLY A 177 -3.49 -4.72 -0.26
C GLY A 177 -4.68 -4.63 0.70
N LEU A 178 -5.61 -5.59 0.66
CA LEU A 178 -6.71 -5.68 1.64
C LEU A 178 -6.17 -6.09 3.01
N ILE A 179 -5.29 -7.09 3.05
CA ILE A 179 -4.67 -7.63 4.28
C ILE A 179 -3.73 -6.60 4.90
N GLU A 180 -3.00 -5.81 4.11
CA GLU A 180 -2.19 -4.69 4.63
C GLU A 180 -3.04 -3.66 5.36
N ARG A 181 -4.25 -3.38 4.87
CA ARG A 181 -5.17 -2.42 5.51
C ARG A 181 -5.90 -3.02 6.70
N HIS A 182 -6.24 -4.31 6.62
CA HIS A 182 -7.05 -5.04 7.58
C HIS A 182 -6.42 -6.39 7.96
N PRO A 183 -5.27 -6.40 8.65
CA PRO A 183 -4.55 -7.63 8.98
C PRO A 183 -5.32 -8.61 9.87
N GLN A 184 -6.34 -8.13 10.60
CA GLN A 184 -7.27 -8.94 11.40
C GLN A 184 -7.97 -10.04 10.58
N LEU A 185 -8.10 -9.84 9.26
CA LEU A 185 -8.60 -10.84 8.31
C LEU A 185 -7.87 -12.18 8.40
N LEU A 186 -6.57 -12.14 8.71
CA LEU A 186 -5.74 -13.32 8.87
C LEU A 186 -5.99 -14.07 10.18
N LEU A 187 -6.66 -13.43 11.15
CA LEU A 187 -6.87 -13.95 12.50
C LEU A 187 -8.27 -14.53 12.72
N VAL A 188 -9.21 -14.27 11.81
CA VAL A 188 -10.63 -14.62 11.94
C VAL A 188 -10.94 -16.10 11.67
N ASP A 189 -11.79 -16.69 12.50
CA ASP A 189 -12.14 -18.11 12.43
C ASP A 189 -12.98 -18.51 11.21
N ASP A 190 -13.96 -17.69 10.82
CA ASP A 190 -14.86 -17.97 9.68
C ASP A 190 -15.14 -16.69 8.88
N ILE A 191 -14.52 -16.57 7.71
CA ILE A 191 -14.66 -15.40 6.84
C ILE A 191 -16.10 -15.23 6.33
N HIS A 192 -16.77 -16.34 6.01
CA HIS A 192 -18.12 -16.32 5.43
C HIS A 192 -19.13 -15.81 6.45
N ALA A 193 -19.03 -16.26 7.70
CA ALA A 193 -19.88 -15.74 8.76
C ALA A 193 -19.67 -14.24 9.02
N HIS A 194 -18.46 -13.71 8.77
CA HIS A 194 -18.20 -12.28 8.85
C HIS A 194 -18.80 -11.51 7.67
N ILE A 195 -18.73 -12.07 6.45
CA ILE A 195 -19.36 -11.49 5.26
C ILE A 195 -20.88 -11.44 5.44
N GLU A 196 -21.53 -12.53 5.86
CA GLU A 196 -22.97 -12.55 6.09
C GLU A 196 -23.41 -11.53 7.15
N ARG A 197 -22.59 -11.33 8.20
CA ARG A 197 -22.84 -10.27 9.19
C ARG A 197 -22.73 -8.87 8.58
N ALA A 198 -21.79 -8.66 7.68
CA ALA A 198 -21.64 -7.38 6.99
C ALA A 198 -22.80 -7.10 6.04
N VAL A 199 -23.19 -8.10 5.25
CA VAL A 199 -24.36 -8.05 4.35
C VAL A 199 -25.62 -7.78 5.15
N ALA A 200 -25.87 -8.51 6.25
CA ALA A 200 -27.04 -8.31 7.09
C ALA A 200 -27.08 -6.91 7.72
N LYS A 201 -25.93 -6.39 8.16
CA LYS A 201 -25.83 -5.04 8.70
C LYS A 201 -26.11 -4.00 7.62
N LEU A 202 -25.55 -4.15 6.42
CA LEU A 202 -25.78 -3.23 5.31
C LEU A 202 -27.25 -3.24 4.86
N ALA A 203 -27.86 -4.43 4.74
CA ALA A 203 -29.29 -4.58 4.44
C ALA A 203 -30.20 -3.98 5.53
N SER A 204 -29.73 -3.93 6.79
CA SER A 204 -30.47 -3.23 7.86
C SER A 204 -30.40 -1.70 7.76
N LEU A 205 -29.34 -1.17 7.15
CA LEU A 205 -29.17 0.27 6.92
C LEU A 205 -29.99 0.72 5.71
N GLU A 206 -29.97 -0.09 4.64
CA GLU A 206 -30.74 0.15 3.43
C GLU A 206 -31.38 -1.15 2.91
N PRO A 207 -32.70 -1.34 3.09
CA PRO A 207 -33.39 -2.58 2.71
C PRO A 207 -33.49 -2.83 1.21
N ASN A 208 -33.36 -1.79 0.38
CA ASN A 208 -33.57 -1.85 -1.06
C ASN A 208 -32.27 -2.04 -1.87
N CYS A 209 -31.12 -2.16 -1.20
CA CYS A 209 -29.83 -2.33 -1.88
C CYS A 209 -29.47 -3.80 -2.06
N ASP A 210 -28.72 -4.12 -3.12
CA ASP A 210 -27.98 -5.38 -3.20
C ASP A 210 -26.74 -5.31 -2.31
N ALA A 211 -26.95 -5.57 -1.01
CA ALA A 211 -25.90 -5.54 -0.01
C ALA A 211 -24.74 -6.50 -0.32
N ARG A 212 -24.97 -7.57 -1.09
CA ARG A 212 -23.92 -8.55 -1.41
C ARG A 212 -23.00 -8.01 -2.51
N ALA A 213 -23.57 -7.45 -3.58
CA ALA A 213 -22.79 -6.78 -4.62
C ALA A 213 -21.91 -5.66 -4.05
N VAL A 214 -22.46 -4.86 -3.13
CA VAL A 214 -21.70 -3.78 -2.49
C VAL A 214 -20.52 -4.29 -1.64
N VAL A 215 -20.70 -5.39 -0.90
CA VAL A 215 -19.61 -5.99 -0.10
C VAL A 215 -18.55 -6.62 -1.01
N ASP A 216 -18.95 -7.24 -2.12
CA ASP A 216 -18.03 -7.80 -3.10
C ASP A 216 -17.18 -6.70 -3.77
N GLU A 217 -17.80 -5.53 -4.04
CA GLU A 217 -17.13 -4.35 -4.55
C GLU A 217 -16.24 -3.66 -3.52
N PHE A 218 -16.66 -3.60 -2.25
CA PHE A 218 -15.94 -2.98 -1.14
C PHE A 218 -15.66 -3.97 0.00
N PRO A 219 -14.66 -4.87 -0.16
CA PRO A 219 -14.38 -5.92 0.83
C PRO A 219 -13.92 -5.40 2.20
N GLU A 220 -13.50 -4.14 2.29
CA GLU A 220 -13.21 -3.47 3.57
C GLU A 220 -14.45 -3.33 4.48
N LEU A 221 -15.66 -3.43 3.92
CA LEU A 221 -16.90 -3.42 4.68
C LEU A 221 -17.02 -4.62 5.61
N ILE A 222 -16.39 -5.76 5.30
CA ILE A 222 -16.45 -6.97 6.15
C ILE A 222 -16.07 -6.64 7.60
N TYR A 223 -15.22 -5.63 7.83
CA TYR A 223 -14.79 -5.21 9.18
C TYR A 223 -15.20 -3.77 9.53
N ARG A 224 -15.25 -2.84 8.57
CA ARG A 224 -15.61 -1.44 8.87
C ARG A 224 -17.11 -1.23 9.06
N ILE A 225 -17.97 -2.12 8.56
CA ILE A 225 -19.43 -1.92 8.64
C ILE A 225 -19.93 -1.77 10.08
N HIS A 226 -19.25 -2.39 11.04
CA HIS A 226 -19.62 -2.29 12.46
C HIS A 226 -19.32 -0.93 13.09
N SER A 227 -18.45 -0.10 12.49
CA SER A 227 -18.24 1.28 12.93
C SER A 227 -19.24 2.26 12.33
N TYR A 228 -20.09 1.81 11.40
CA TYR A 228 -21.07 2.64 10.73
C TYR A 228 -22.47 2.34 11.26
N ASP A 229 -23.09 3.36 11.85
CA ASP A 229 -24.45 3.26 12.41
C ASP A 229 -25.52 3.81 11.46
N TYR A 230 -25.12 4.63 10.50
CA TYR A 230 -26.01 5.33 9.57
C TYR A 230 -25.45 5.31 8.14
N VAL A 231 -26.32 5.35 7.13
CA VAL A 231 -25.91 5.40 5.71
C VAL A 231 -25.01 6.61 5.43
N GLU A 232 -25.33 7.77 6.01
CA GLU A 232 -24.56 9.01 5.88
C GLU A 232 -23.12 8.91 6.43
N SER A 233 -22.85 7.92 7.29
CA SER A 233 -21.51 7.69 7.84
C SER A 233 -20.63 6.84 6.92
N LEU A 234 -21.21 6.20 5.90
CA LEU A 234 -20.46 5.41 4.94
C LEU A 234 -19.62 6.31 4.02
N PRO A 235 -18.50 5.83 3.46
CA PRO A 235 -17.79 6.55 2.41
C PRO A 235 -18.70 6.90 1.24
N ILE A 236 -18.50 8.07 0.63
CA ILE A 236 -19.34 8.59 -0.47
C ILE A 236 -19.43 7.60 -1.64
N SER A 237 -18.35 6.88 -1.94
CA SER A 237 -18.37 5.85 -3.00
C SER A 237 -19.37 4.73 -2.73
N ILE A 238 -19.53 4.36 -1.47
CA ILE A 238 -20.49 3.34 -1.03
C ILE A 238 -21.90 3.94 -1.02
N GLN A 239 -22.05 5.17 -0.50
CA GLN A 239 -23.33 5.88 -0.57
C GLN A 239 -23.85 6.01 -2.01
N ASN A 240 -22.99 6.34 -2.96
CA ASN A 240 -23.38 6.46 -4.36
C ASN A 240 -23.81 5.11 -4.94
N MET A 241 -23.06 4.04 -4.67
CA MET A 241 -23.42 2.70 -5.14
C MET A 241 -24.74 2.21 -4.54
N LEU A 242 -24.96 2.52 -3.26
CA LEU A 242 -26.21 2.27 -2.56
C LEU A 242 -27.38 3.01 -3.20
N LEU A 243 -27.21 4.30 -3.50
CA LEU A 243 -28.21 5.09 -4.23
C LEU A 243 -28.44 4.55 -5.64
N ASP A 244 -27.39 4.18 -6.38
CA ASP A 244 -27.50 3.65 -7.74
C ASP A 244 -28.26 2.32 -7.74
N SER A 245 -27.99 1.43 -6.77
CA SER A 245 -28.66 0.14 -6.62
C SER A 245 -30.07 0.25 -6.02
N ALA A 246 -30.36 1.25 -5.19
CA ALA A 246 -31.70 1.54 -4.68
C ALA A 246 -32.58 2.34 -5.66
N SER A 247 -31.95 3.03 -6.63
CA SER A 247 -32.61 3.83 -7.68
C SER A 247 -32.92 3.04 -8.95
N GLU A 248 -32.80 1.71 -8.92
CA GLU A 248 -33.67 0.90 -9.79
C GLU A 248 -35.11 1.13 -9.33
N ASP A 249 -35.67 2.25 -9.79
CA ASP A 249 -37.09 2.54 -9.82
C ASP A 249 -37.75 1.26 -10.33
N ASP A 250 -38.47 0.59 -9.43
CA ASP A 250 -39.42 -0.49 -9.73
C ASP A 250 -40.61 0.04 -10.56
N THR A 251 -40.43 1.13 -11.32
CA THR A 251 -41.08 1.28 -12.61
C THR A 251 -40.53 0.19 -13.52
N ARG A 252 -41.08 -1.00 -13.31
CA ARG A 252 -41.16 -2.11 -14.26
C ARG A 252 -41.19 -1.50 -15.66
N LEU A 253 -40.30 -1.89 -16.57
CA LEU A 253 -40.27 -1.40 -17.96
C LEU A 253 -41.67 -1.37 -18.61
N GLU A 254 -42.55 -2.27 -18.19
CA GLU A 254 -43.96 -2.35 -18.57
C GLU A 254 -44.82 -1.14 -18.15
N ASP A 255 -44.46 -0.43 -17.09
CA ASP A 255 -45.12 0.80 -16.66
C ASP A 255 -44.71 1.99 -17.53
N TYR A 256 -43.45 2.01 -17.99
CA TYR A 256 -42.99 2.94 -19.01
C TYR A 256 -43.61 2.63 -20.38
N GLU A 257 -43.66 1.37 -20.79
CA GLU A 257 -44.36 0.93 -22.00
C GLU A 257 -45.85 1.26 -21.93
N ARG A 258 -46.51 0.99 -20.80
CA ARG A 258 -47.93 1.34 -20.60
C ARG A 258 -48.18 2.84 -20.67
N MET A 259 -47.34 3.66 -20.04
CA MET A 259 -47.50 5.11 -20.08
C MET A 259 -47.18 5.69 -21.47
N TRP A 260 -46.25 5.06 -22.20
CA TRP A 260 -45.94 5.39 -23.59
C TRP A 260 -47.09 4.99 -24.54
N ASP A 261 -47.66 3.80 -24.36
CA ASP A 261 -48.80 3.29 -25.13
C ASP A 261 -50.07 4.12 -24.87
N GLU A 262 -50.32 4.51 -23.62
CA GLU A 262 -51.42 5.41 -23.25
C GLU A 262 -51.24 6.80 -23.88
N ARG A 263 -49.99 7.30 -23.95
CA ARG A 263 -49.67 8.56 -24.61
C ARG A 263 -49.84 8.47 -26.14
N GLU A 264 -49.37 7.40 -26.77
CA GLU A 264 -49.60 7.18 -28.21
C GLU A 264 -51.09 6.95 -28.53
N ALA A 265 -51.86 6.33 -27.64
CA ALA A 265 -53.31 6.18 -27.81
C ALA A 265 -54.02 7.53 -27.73
N ALA A 266 -53.64 8.38 -26.77
CA ALA A 266 -54.18 9.73 -26.63
C ALA A 266 -53.77 10.66 -27.80
N ASP A 267 -52.55 10.51 -28.33
CA ASP A 267 -52.10 11.29 -29.49
C ASP A 267 -52.80 10.81 -30.79
N ARG A 268 -53.07 9.51 -30.96
CA ARG A 268 -53.91 8.99 -32.08
C ARG A 268 -55.36 9.45 -32.00
N GLU A 269 -55.91 9.72 -30.82
CA GLU A 269 -57.24 10.35 -30.66
C GLU A 269 -57.22 11.87 -30.89
N ARG A 270 -56.03 12.49 -30.93
CA ARG A 270 -55.80 13.92 -31.20
C ARG A 270 -55.42 14.22 -32.66
N ASP A 271 -55.27 13.20 -33.49
CA ASP A 271 -54.86 13.28 -34.90
C ASP A 271 -55.93 13.85 -35.86
N ASP A 272 -56.93 14.58 -35.36
CA ASP A 272 -57.81 15.44 -36.18
C ASP A 272 -57.37 16.92 -36.18
N PHE A 273 -56.27 17.30 -35.49
CA PHE A 273 -55.88 18.71 -35.36
C PHE A 273 -54.62 19.15 -36.14
N PHE A 274 -53.78 18.24 -36.65
CA PHE A 274 -52.53 18.60 -37.34
C PHE A 274 -52.58 18.33 -38.85
N ALA A 275 -53.42 19.07 -39.56
CA ALA A 275 -53.37 19.10 -41.03
C ALA A 275 -52.81 20.40 -41.64
N ASP A 276 -52.43 21.43 -40.88
CA ASP A 276 -52.07 22.71 -41.51
C ASP A 276 -50.92 23.54 -40.90
N ASP A 277 -50.21 23.09 -39.86
CA ASP A 277 -49.17 23.95 -39.23
C ASP A 277 -47.85 23.26 -38.86
N ALA A 278 -47.34 22.41 -39.75
CA ALA A 278 -45.92 22.01 -39.71
C ALA A 278 -44.98 23.13 -40.21
N SER A 279 -45.49 24.35 -40.39
CA SER A 279 -44.77 25.50 -40.94
C SER A 279 -44.05 26.32 -39.86
N GLU A 280 -44.51 26.25 -38.61
CA GLU A 280 -44.02 27.09 -37.51
C GLU A 280 -42.65 26.65 -36.94
N TRP A 281 -42.22 25.41 -37.20
CA TRP A 281 -40.92 24.88 -36.72
C TRP A 281 -39.78 24.98 -37.76
N MET A 282 -40.04 25.57 -38.93
CA MET A 282 -39.05 25.76 -40.01
C MET A 282 -38.50 27.19 -40.11
N VAL A 283 -38.51 27.95 -39.01
CA VAL A 283 -37.93 29.31 -39.00
C VAL A 283 -36.95 29.44 -37.83
N ASP A 284 -35.72 29.00 -38.03
CA ASP A 284 -34.59 29.94 -38.04
C ASP A 284 -33.38 29.34 -38.76
N GLY A 285 -32.87 30.10 -39.72
CA GLY A 285 -32.01 29.63 -40.80
C GLY A 285 -30.54 29.41 -40.43
N PHE A 286 -29.95 28.39 -41.04
CA PHE A 286 -28.84 28.54 -41.99
C PHE A 286 -28.51 27.17 -42.58
N TRP A 287 -28.82 26.96 -43.87
CA TRP A 287 -28.30 25.81 -44.62
C TRP A 287 -27.60 26.29 -45.90
N GLU A 288 -26.27 26.26 -45.91
CA GLU A 288 -25.47 26.40 -47.13
C GLU A 288 -25.35 25.04 -47.83
N GLY A 289 -26.13 24.86 -48.91
CA GLY A 289 -25.97 23.75 -49.84
C GLY A 289 -24.73 23.92 -50.74
N PRO A 290 -24.24 22.83 -51.36
CA PRO A 290 -23.03 22.86 -52.18
C PRO A 290 -23.28 23.60 -53.49
N THR A 291 -22.49 24.64 -53.76
CA THR A 291 -22.43 25.30 -55.08
C THR A 291 -21.78 24.37 -56.09
N ALA A 292 -22.55 23.93 -57.08
CA ALA A 292 -22.05 23.30 -58.29
C ALA A 292 -21.80 24.40 -59.35
N ASP A 293 -20.55 24.51 -59.80
CA ASP A 293 -20.16 25.02 -61.12
C ASP A 293 -19.48 23.88 -61.89
#